data_AF-A0A367ZDT6-F1
#
_entry.id   AF-A0A367ZDT6-F1
#
_cell.length_a   1.000
_cell.length_b   1.000
_cell.length_c   1.000
_cell.angle_alpha   90.00
_cell.angle_beta   90.00
_cell.angle_gamma   90.00
#
_symmetry.space_group_name_H-M   'P 1'
#
loop_
_entity.id
_entity.type
_entity.pdbx_description
1 polymer ?
#
loop_
_entity_poly.entity_id
_entity_poly.type
_entity_poly.pdbx_seq_one_letter_code
_entity_poly.pdbx_strand_id
1 'polypeptide(L)'
;MTRKMLTIIGTGLLLLSFILGACAQPTPAPEPEQPAATEAPAATDAPAATEAPAVTEAPAETEAPAPTEPPAEETPPPKVSIATYDGKTLSVADCDYGGYIKSVEATDDYTVTFNLCKSDPAFREKLAFGVFSIYPKEWLEATAGETTRTTEGQERPVGTGPYTIQEWRRGESIVLVKNPDYWDQELIQNAPETLIFRWSTESAARMLELQAGTVDGIDNVAPEDFEVVRNDPNLQLVVRPALNIFYIGMTNTFPPFDNVKVRQAIAMGIDRQRIVDTFYPPGSEVASHFTPCSIVNGCVGEPWYDFNPEAARALLAEAGFPDGFQTKLYYRDVVRGYLPQVANVAQDIQAQLKENLNIDAEIVVMESGAFIDASAAGELNGFHLLGWTADYPHITNFLDYHFGKNTKQFGVMPPEIYEPLIEGGQIADPDQAAPIYERANNAIREFVPMVPVAHGASATAYRADVTNPQASPLGNERFVYSKGGDRDTFIFMQNGEPPTLFCADETDGEALRPCEQITEALFAFKINTTEIEPALAETCEPNADLTQWVCKLREGVKFHDGSDFTAEDVVATFNMGLNPGSPTHVGNTNIWEYYDYLWGLMWK
;
A
#
# COMPACT_ATOMS: atom_id res chain seq x y z
N MET A 1 19.77 -11.47 57.14
CA MET A 1 19.95 -10.46 58.19
C MET A 1 19.31 -9.15 57.72
N THR A 2 18.22 -8.73 58.40
CA THR A 2 17.78 -7.34 58.74
C THR A 2 17.59 -6.34 57.57
N ARG A 3 16.39 -5.90 57.15
CA ARG A 3 15.16 -5.35 57.78
C ARG A 3 15.33 -3.95 58.41
N LYS A 4 14.59 -2.95 57.90
CA LYS A 4 13.99 -1.73 58.52
C LYS A 4 13.66 -0.75 57.37
N MET A 5 12.44 -0.32 57.03
CA MET A 5 11.24 0.14 57.77
C MET A 5 11.53 1.27 58.76
N LEU A 6 11.10 2.49 58.41
CA LEU A 6 10.68 3.51 59.38
C LEU A 6 9.61 4.44 58.80
N THR A 7 8.46 4.40 59.44
CA THR A 7 7.30 5.29 59.36
C THR A 7 7.48 6.44 60.35
N ILE A 8 7.05 7.67 60.03
CA ILE A 8 6.77 8.72 61.03
C ILE A 8 5.36 9.28 60.79
N ILE A 9 4.65 9.40 61.91
CA ILE A 9 3.26 9.83 62.17
C ILE A 9 3.28 11.26 62.73
N GLY A 10 2.20 12.04 62.54
CA GLY A 10 1.91 13.27 63.31
C GLY A 10 1.11 14.30 62.52
N THR A 11 -0.23 14.30 62.40
CA THR A 11 -1.34 14.50 63.38
C THR A 11 -1.71 15.98 63.64
N GLY A 12 -2.95 16.33 63.24
CA GLY A 12 -3.84 17.31 63.90
C GLY A 12 -3.98 18.69 63.23
N LEU A 13 -5.12 19.40 63.28
CA LEU A 13 -6.49 19.14 63.73
C LEU A 13 -7.35 20.40 63.39
N LEU A 14 -8.59 20.18 62.95
CA LEU A 14 -9.83 20.99 63.01
C LEU A 14 -9.80 22.54 63.05
N LEU A 15 -10.69 23.13 62.23
CA LEU A 15 -11.83 23.89 62.76
C LEU A 15 -13.03 23.94 61.79
N LEU A 16 -14.16 23.40 62.27
CA LEU A 16 -15.52 23.51 61.74
C LEU A 16 -16.10 24.91 61.99
N SER A 17 -16.99 25.37 61.11
CA SER A 17 -18.22 26.07 61.51
C SER A 17 -19.32 25.96 60.43
N PHE A 18 -20.41 25.31 60.82
CA PHE A 18 -21.72 25.23 60.18
C PHE A 18 -22.53 26.52 60.42
N ILE A 19 -23.33 26.98 59.44
CA ILE A 19 -24.72 27.46 59.65
C ILE A 19 -25.58 27.12 58.42
N LEU A 20 -26.77 26.59 58.69
CA LEU A 20 -27.84 26.15 57.79
C LEU A 20 -28.54 27.29 57.04
N GLY A 21 -29.07 26.97 55.85
CA GLY A 21 -30.15 27.71 55.18
C GLY A 21 -30.79 26.86 54.08
N ALA A 22 -32.09 26.62 54.17
CA ALA A 22 -32.83 25.59 53.46
C ALA A 22 -33.43 26.01 52.11
N CYS A 23 -33.64 25.00 51.24
CA CYS A 23 -34.70 24.81 50.24
C CYS A 23 -34.99 25.88 49.15
N ALA A 24 -34.56 25.60 47.91
CA ALA A 24 -35.38 25.73 46.68
C ALA A 24 -34.70 24.96 45.53
N GLN A 25 -35.45 24.07 44.85
CA GLN A 25 -35.01 23.35 43.64
C GLN A 25 -35.00 24.30 42.42
N PRO A 26 -34.03 24.21 41.50
CA PRO A 26 -34.16 24.84 40.18
C PRO A 26 -34.86 23.88 39.20
N THR A 27 -35.89 24.40 38.54
CA THR A 27 -36.69 23.83 37.45
C THR A 27 -35.84 23.48 36.21
N PRO A 28 -36.22 22.47 35.41
CA PRO A 28 -35.50 22.11 34.19
C PRO A 28 -35.78 23.11 33.06
N ALA A 29 -34.75 23.37 32.24
CA ALA A 29 -34.85 24.16 31.01
C ALA A 29 -35.60 23.38 29.90
N PRO A 30 -36.33 24.06 28.99
CA PRO A 30 -37.15 23.39 27.99
C PRO A 30 -36.33 22.88 26.80
N GLU A 31 -36.75 21.72 26.30
CA GLU A 31 -36.29 21.04 25.08
C GLU A 31 -36.81 21.77 23.82
N PRO A 32 -36.07 21.82 22.70
CA PRO A 32 -36.54 22.47 21.48
C PRO A 32 -37.59 21.61 20.75
N GLU A 33 -38.75 22.21 20.46
CA GLU A 33 -39.86 21.59 19.72
C GLU A 33 -39.50 21.25 18.26
N GLN A 34 -39.78 20.00 17.89
CA GLN A 34 -39.88 19.51 16.51
C GLN A 34 -41.18 20.04 15.89
N PRO A 35 -41.18 20.70 14.71
CA PRO A 35 -42.44 21.05 14.06
C PRO A 35 -43.05 19.83 13.35
N ALA A 36 -44.33 19.62 13.62
CA ALA A 36 -45.17 18.55 13.10
C ALA A 36 -45.42 18.64 11.59
N ALA A 37 -45.66 17.48 10.99
CA ALA A 37 -46.06 17.29 9.60
C ALA A 37 -47.42 17.92 9.28
N THR A 38 -47.52 18.58 8.13
CA THR A 38 -48.78 19.08 7.57
C THR A 38 -49.07 18.42 6.22
N GLU A 39 -50.30 17.95 6.06
CA GLU A 39 -50.87 17.31 4.86
C GLU A 39 -50.76 18.16 3.58
N ALA A 40 -50.61 17.47 2.46
CA ALA A 40 -50.54 18.01 1.11
C ALA A 40 -51.89 18.56 0.60
N PRO A 41 -51.91 19.69 -0.13
CA PRO A 41 -53.01 20.05 -1.01
C PRO A 41 -52.72 19.70 -2.49
N ALA A 42 -53.81 19.42 -3.21
CA ALA A 42 -53.87 18.91 -4.56
C ALA A 42 -53.42 19.89 -5.67
N ALA A 43 -53.06 19.30 -6.82
CA ALA A 43 -52.60 19.96 -8.04
C ALA A 43 -53.63 20.91 -8.67
N THR A 44 -53.15 22.05 -9.19
CA THR A 44 -53.86 22.90 -10.16
C THR A 44 -52.92 23.45 -11.23
N ASP A 45 -53.47 23.56 -12.44
CA ASP A 45 -52.83 23.76 -13.73
C ASP A 45 -51.97 25.03 -13.90
N ALA A 46 -50.91 24.90 -14.70
CA ALA A 46 -50.03 25.97 -15.14
C ALA A 46 -50.62 26.80 -16.31
N PRO A 47 -50.47 28.15 -16.32
CA PRO A 47 -50.68 28.96 -17.52
C PRO A 47 -49.38 29.21 -18.29
N ALA A 48 -49.55 29.46 -19.59
CA ALA A 48 -48.52 29.51 -20.63
C ALA A 48 -47.53 30.69 -20.55
N ALA A 49 -46.36 30.47 -21.17
CA ALA A 49 -45.22 31.36 -21.29
C ALA A 49 -45.49 32.67 -22.05
N THR A 50 -44.76 33.72 -21.69
CA THR A 50 -44.65 34.98 -22.46
C THR A 50 -43.18 35.29 -22.74
N GLU A 51 -42.91 35.76 -23.96
CA GLU A 51 -41.61 35.98 -24.60
C GLU A 51 -40.67 36.96 -23.88
N ALA A 52 -39.36 36.72 -24.00
CA ALA A 52 -38.28 37.65 -23.64
C ALA A 52 -37.71 38.35 -24.88
N PRO A 53 -37.21 39.61 -24.78
CA PRO A 53 -36.70 40.37 -25.91
C PRO A 53 -35.23 40.05 -26.26
N ALA A 54 -34.87 40.35 -27.52
CA ALA A 54 -33.64 39.97 -28.21
C ALA A 54 -32.35 40.62 -27.67
N VAL A 55 -31.25 39.86 -27.76
CA VAL A 55 -29.86 40.28 -27.45
C VAL A 55 -29.09 40.49 -28.76
N THR A 56 -28.34 41.59 -28.80
CA THR A 56 -27.45 42.05 -29.89
C THR A 56 -26.20 41.16 -30.09
N GLU A 57 -25.80 40.99 -31.36
CA GLU A 57 -24.63 40.23 -31.84
C GLU A 57 -23.26 40.73 -31.32
N ALA A 58 -22.36 39.77 -31.04
CA ALA A 58 -20.92 39.95 -30.88
C ALA A 58 -20.17 39.56 -32.18
N PRO A 59 -18.96 40.08 -32.45
CA PRO A 59 -18.27 39.87 -33.72
C PRO A 59 -17.57 38.51 -33.83
N ALA A 60 -17.45 38.03 -35.07
CA ALA A 60 -16.99 36.69 -35.44
C ALA A 60 -15.51 36.40 -35.10
N GLU A 61 -15.26 35.24 -34.50
CA GLU A 61 -13.94 34.62 -34.37
C GLU A 61 -13.55 33.89 -35.66
N THR A 62 -12.31 34.07 -36.08
CA THR A 62 -11.64 33.34 -37.18
C THR A 62 -11.32 31.90 -36.75
N GLU A 63 -11.77 30.92 -37.53
CA GLU A 63 -11.47 29.48 -37.39
C GLU A 63 -9.95 29.20 -37.39
N ALA A 64 -9.48 28.55 -36.32
CA ALA A 64 -8.19 27.86 -36.32
C ALA A 64 -8.32 26.51 -37.05
N PRO A 65 -7.28 26.04 -37.78
CA PRO A 65 -7.34 24.78 -38.50
C PRO A 65 -7.45 23.60 -37.52
N ALA A 66 -8.27 22.62 -37.89
CA ALA A 66 -8.51 21.41 -37.12
C ALA A 66 -7.20 20.66 -36.78
N PRO A 67 -7.04 20.11 -35.56
CA PRO A 67 -5.89 19.31 -35.20
C PRO A 67 -5.84 18.07 -36.11
N THR A 68 -4.66 17.78 -36.63
CA THR A 68 -4.40 16.58 -37.42
C THR A 68 -4.57 15.38 -36.48
N GLU A 69 -5.41 14.44 -36.88
CA GLU A 69 -5.63 13.18 -36.17
C GLU A 69 -4.27 12.51 -35.90
N PRO A 70 -3.95 12.14 -34.64
CA PRO A 70 -2.72 11.44 -34.35
C PRO A 70 -2.68 10.14 -35.17
N PRO A 71 -1.51 9.73 -35.68
CA PRO A 71 -1.41 8.46 -36.39
C PRO A 71 -1.96 7.35 -35.51
N ALA A 72 -2.86 6.54 -36.06
CA ALA A 72 -3.41 5.38 -35.38
C ALA A 72 -2.25 4.57 -34.80
N GLU A 73 -2.18 4.45 -33.47
CA GLU A 73 -1.27 3.53 -32.82
C GLU A 73 -1.53 2.15 -33.40
N GLU A 74 -0.48 1.51 -33.94
CA GLU A 74 -0.55 0.10 -34.30
C GLU A 74 -1.00 -0.65 -33.04
N THR A 75 -2.21 -1.22 -33.09
CA THR A 75 -2.73 -2.00 -31.99
C THR A 75 -1.75 -3.15 -31.79
N PRO A 76 -1.11 -3.27 -30.61
CA PRO A 76 -0.18 -4.36 -30.38
C PRO A 76 -0.90 -5.67 -30.67
N PRO A 77 -0.18 -6.68 -31.22
CA PRO A 77 -0.79 -7.97 -31.50
C PRO A 77 -1.49 -8.48 -30.23
N PRO A 78 -2.68 -9.11 -30.37
CA PRO A 78 -3.43 -9.56 -29.21
C PRO A 78 -2.55 -10.52 -28.41
N LYS A 79 -2.43 -10.22 -27.11
CA LYS A 79 -1.74 -11.07 -26.14
C LYS A 79 -2.33 -12.48 -26.21
N VAL A 80 -1.57 -13.49 -26.62
CA VAL A 80 -2.07 -14.88 -26.65
C VAL A 80 -1.48 -15.64 -25.47
N SER A 81 -2.33 -16.28 -24.68
CA SER A 81 -1.83 -17.17 -23.62
C SER A 81 -1.00 -18.30 -24.23
N ILE A 82 0.14 -18.55 -23.58
CA ILE A 82 1.05 -19.65 -23.92
C ILE A 82 1.04 -20.76 -22.85
N ALA A 83 0.22 -20.60 -21.82
CA ALA A 83 0.12 -21.53 -20.72
C ALA A 83 -0.70 -22.77 -21.12
N THR A 84 -0.31 -23.91 -20.57
CA THR A 84 -1.12 -25.13 -20.51
C THR A 84 -1.52 -25.37 -19.07
N TYR A 85 -2.82 -25.62 -18.84
CA TYR A 85 -3.37 -25.98 -17.55
C TYR A 85 -4.27 -27.21 -17.67
N ASP A 86 -4.00 -28.26 -16.88
CA ASP A 86 -4.74 -29.53 -16.90
C ASP A 86 -5.49 -29.84 -15.60
N GLY A 87 -5.55 -28.88 -14.68
CA GLY A 87 -6.14 -29.03 -13.35
C GLY A 87 -5.13 -29.37 -12.24
N LYS A 88 -3.96 -29.91 -12.60
CA LYS A 88 -2.88 -30.28 -11.66
C LYS A 88 -1.54 -29.63 -11.98
N THR A 89 -1.36 -29.24 -13.22
CA THR A 89 -0.14 -28.60 -13.70
C THR A 89 -0.51 -27.34 -14.46
N LEU A 90 0.06 -26.22 -14.04
CA LEU A 90 0.19 -25.01 -14.86
C LEU A 90 1.60 -25.00 -15.44
N SER A 91 1.77 -24.80 -16.74
CA SER A 91 3.11 -24.78 -17.35
C SER A 91 3.19 -23.98 -18.64
N VAL A 92 4.40 -23.56 -18.99
CA VAL A 92 4.79 -23.09 -20.33
C VAL A 92 5.78 -24.05 -20.97
N ALA A 93 5.81 -24.09 -22.30
CA ALA A 93 6.71 -24.99 -23.04
C ALA A 93 8.20 -24.63 -22.86
N ASP A 94 8.50 -23.33 -22.85
CA ASP A 94 9.84 -22.76 -22.75
C ASP A 94 9.82 -21.43 -21.97
N CYS A 95 11.01 -20.98 -21.59
CA CYS A 95 11.22 -19.75 -20.84
C CYS A 95 11.38 -18.51 -21.74
N ASP A 96 11.17 -18.62 -23.05
CA ASP A 96 11.43 -17.54 -24.00
C ASP A 96 10.43 -16.39 -23.88
N TYR A 97 9.35 -16.57 -23.11
CA TYR A 97 8.37 -15.53 -22.80
C TYR A 97 8.88 -14.49 -21.80
N GLY A 98 10.00 -14.78 -21.11
CA GLY A 98 10.72 -13.82 -20.28
C GLY A 98 10.33 -13.78 -18.80
N GLY A 99 9.23 -14.43 -18.39
CA GLY A 99 8.82 -14.54 -16.99
C GLY A 99 9.65 -15.53 -16.16
N TYR A 100 9.25 -15.69 -14.90
CA TYR A 100 9.95 -16.47 -13.88
C TYR A 100 9.40 -17.88 -13.68
N ILE A 101 8.10 -18.12 -13.87
CA ILE A 101 7.48 -19.42 -13.57
C ILE A 101 7.44 -20.28 -14.83
N LYS A 102 8.14 -21.42 -14.82
CA LYS A 102 8.05 -22.43 -15.88
C LYS A 102 6.86 -23.36 -15.65
N SER A 103 6.69 -23.86 -14.42
CA SER A 103 5.53 -24.66 -14.05
C SER A 103 5.23 -24.61 -12.55
N VAL A 104 3.96 -24.87 -12.22
CA VAL A 104 3.46 -25.12 -10.86
C VAL A 104 2.70 -26.44 -10.92
N GLU A 105 3.14 -27.43 -10.14
CA GLU A 105 2.71 -28.82 -10.26
C GLU A 105 2.23 -29.37 -8.92
N ALA A 106 0.98 -29.84 -8.86
CA ALA A 106 0.45 -30.67 -7.78
C ALA A 106 0.95 -32.12 -7.98
N THR A 107 2.08 -32.42 -7.35
CA THR A 107 2.75 -33.74 -7.47
C THR A 107 2.08 -34.84 -6.64
N ASP A 108 1.42 -34.44 -5.55
CA ASP A 108 0.44 -35.20 -4.77
C ASP A 108 -0.52 -34.20 -4.08
N ASP A 109 -1.47 -34.70 -3.29
CA ASP A 109 -2.53 -33.88 -2.68
C ASP A 109 -1.97 -32.77 -1.76
N TYR A 110 -0.75 -32.91 -1.24
CA TYR A 110 -0.13 -31.98 -0.28
C TYR A 110 1.30 -31.58 -0.66
N THR A 111 1.66 -31.72 -1.94
CA THR A 111 2.99 -31.35 -2.44
C THR A 111 2.90 -30.58 -3.74
N VAL A 112 3.36 -29.33 -3.70
CA VAL A 112 3.46 -28.45 -4.87
C VAL A 112 4.93 -28.29 -5.25
N THR A 113 5.24 -28.48 -6.52
CA THR A 113 6.57 -28.17 -7.07
C THR A 113 6.48 -26.96 -7.99
N PHE A 114 7.27 -25.93 -7.67
CA PHE A 114 7.47 -24.77 -8.53
C PHE A 114 8.78 -24.95 -9.30
N ASN A 115 8.72 -24.87 -10.62
CA ASN A 115 9.90 -24.82 -11.48
C ASN A 115 10.01 -23.41 -12.05
N LEU A 116 11.17 -22.78 -11.88
CA LEU A 116 11.43 -21.41 -12.29
C LEU A 116 12.32 -21.39 -13.55
N CYS A 117 12.13 -20.37 -14.38
CA CYS A 117 12.94 -20.04 -15.53
C CYS A 117 14.27 -19.37 -15.14
N LYS A 118 14.34 -18.78 -13.95
CA LYS A 118 15.49 -18.05 -13.41
C LYS A 118 15.61 -18.34 -11.91
N SER A 119 16.81 -18.20 -11.35
CA SER A 119 17.03 -18.22 -9.91
C SER A 119 16.23 -17.10 -9.25
N ASP A 120 15.59 -17.38 -8.10
CA ASP A 120 14.89 -16.36 -7.31
C ASP A 120 15.20 -16.54 -5.81
N PRO A 121 16.16 -15.79 -5.25
CA PRO A 121 16.52 -15.89 -3.85
C PRO A 121 15.44 -15.36 -2.90
N ALA A 122 14.48 -14.57 -3.40
CA ALA A 122 13.38 -14.00 -2.62
C ALA A 122 12.08 -14.82 -2.74
N PHE A 123 12.15 -16.04 -3.28
CA PHE A 123 10.96 -16.83 -3.62
C PHE A 123 10.03 -17.06 -2.41
N ARG A 124 10.59 -17.40 -1.23
CA ARG A 124 9.77 -17.67 -0.03
C ARG A 124 9.19 -16.39 0.56
N GLU A 125 9.93 -15.30 0.50
CA GLU A 125 9.47 -13.97 0.90
C GLU A 125 8.31 -13.52 0.01
N LYS A 126 8.37 -13.77 -1.31
CA LYS A 126 7.24 -13.54 -2.22
C LYS A 126 6.05 -14.43 -1.87
N LEU A 127 6.26 -15.72 -1.58
CA LEU A 127 5.18 -16.63 -1.16
C LEU A 127 4.56 -16.29 0.21
N ALA A 128 5.13 -15.34 0.96
CA ALA A 128 4.56 -14.80 2.20
C ALA A 128 3.68 -13.56 1.98
N PHE A 129 3.65 -13.02 0.76
CA PHE A 129 2.88 -11.83 0.43
C PHE A 129 1.41 -12.18 0.16
N GLY A 130 0.46 -11.48 0.82
CA GLY A 130 -0.97 -11.82 0.83
C GLY A 130 -1.68 -11.75 -0.52
N VAL A 131 -1.09 -11.09 -1.53
CA VAL A 131 -1.59 -11.13 -2.91
C VAL A 131 -1.50 -12.55 -3.51
N PHE A 132 -0.61 -13.39 -2.98
CA PHE A 132 -0.48 -14.79 -3.37
C PHE A 132 -1.22 -15.74 -2.42
N SER A 133 -2.20 -15.23 -1.66
CA SER A 133 -3.10 -16.05 -0.87
C SER A 133 -3.84 -17.08 -1.72
N ILE A 134 -4.05 -18.26 -1.14
CA ILE A 134 -4.64 -19.40 -1.85
C ILE A 134 -6.17 -19.40 -1.70
N TYR A 135 -6.85 -19.67 -2.82
CA TYR A 135 -8.30 -19.74 -2.92
C TYR A 135 -8.75 -21.15 -3.32
N PRO A 136 -9.97 -21.59 -2.91
CA PRO A 136 -10.51 -22.87 -3.35
C PRO A 136 -10.75 -22.87 -4.85
N LYS A 137 -10.32 -23.92 -5.54
CA LYS A 137 -10.46 -24.07 -6.99
C LYS A 137 -11.90 -23.91 -7.47
N GLU A 138 -12.85 -24.56 -6.82
CA GLU A 138 -14.27 -24.49 -7.17
C GLU A 138 -14.85 -23.10 -6.97
N TRP A 139 -14.42 -22.39 -5.91
CA TRP A 139 -14.83 -21.00 -5.68
C TRP A 139 -14.27 -20.08 -6.77
N LEU A 140 -13.02 -20.32 -7.20
CA LEU A 140 -12.41 -19.55 -8.30
C LEU A 140 -13.22 -19.67 -9.60
N GLU A 141 -13.68 -20.88 -9.92
CA GLU A 141 -14.52 -21.16 -11.09
C GLU A 141 -15.92 -20.58 -10.96
N ALA A 142 -16.53 -20.65 -9.77
CA ALA A 142 -17.89 -20.17 -9.53
C ALA A 142 -18.00 -18.63 -9.49
N THR A 143 -16.91 -17.94 -9.16
CA THR A 143 -16.89 -16.47 -8.98
C THR A 143 -16.20 -15.70 -10.09
N ALA A 144 -15.76 -16.40 -11.15
CA ALA A 144 -15.27 -15.76 -12.37
C ALA A 144 -16.43 -15.16 -13.17
N GLY A 145 -16.49 -13.83 -13.26
CA GLY A 145 -17.40 -13.14 -14.17
C GLY A 145 -16.82 -13.01 -15.59
N GLU A 146 -17.60 -12.52 -16.55
CA GLU A 146 -17.14 -12.42 -17.95
C GLU A 146 -16.02 -11.39 -18.14
N THR A 147 -16.09 -10.25 -17.42
CA THR A 147 -15.16 -9.13 -17.56
C THR A 147 -14.48 -8.73 -16.26
N THR A 148 -15.15 -8.95 -15.14
CA THR A 148 -14.67 -8.63 -13.78
C THR A 148 -15.16 -9.71 -12.85
N ARG A 149 -14.47 -9.87 -11.72
CA ARG A 149 -14.82 -10.87 -10.73
C ARG A 149 -16.21 -10.56 -10.17
N THR A 150 -17.02 -11.59 -9.89
CA THR A 150 -18.39 -11.34 -9.38
C THR A 150 -18.35 -10.58 -8.05
N THR A 151 -19.45 -9.93 -7.67
CA THR A 151 -19.55 -9.28 -6.35
C THR A 151 -19.26 -10.25 -5.21
N GLU A 152 -19.67 -11.51 -5.33
CA GLU A 152 -19.30 -12.56 -4.37
C GLU A 152 -17.78 -12.78 -4.36
N GLY A 153 -17.16 -12.83 -5.52
CA GLY A 153 -15.72 -12.96 -5.65
C GLY A 153 -14.92 -11.77 -5.09
N GLN A 154 -15.47 -10.56 -5.18
CA GLN A 154 -14.84 -9.33 -4.69
C GLN A 154 -15.10 -9.09 -3.20
N GLU A 155 -16.34 -9.21 -2.75
CA GLU A 155 -16.74 -8.80 -1.40
C GLU A 155 -16.81 -9.95 -0.41
N ARG A 156 -16.79 -11.20 -0.87
CA ARG A 156 -16.91 -12.42 -0.04
C ARG A 156 -15.92 -13.51 -0.46
N PRO A 157 -14.60 -13.20 -0.49
CA PRO A 157 -13.57 -14.22 -0.68
C PRO A 157 -13.72 -15.36 0.34
N VAL A 158 -13.46 -16.57 -0.14
CA VAL A 158 -13.30 -17.77 0.69
C VAL A 158 -11.82 -18.03 0.83
N GLY A 159 -11.34 -18.18 2.07
CA GLY A 159 -9.95 -18.50 2.36
C GLY A 159 -9.83 -19.52 3.49
N THR A 160 -8.63 -19.64 4.04
CA THR A 160 -8.30 -20.53 5.16
C THR A 160 -8.05 -19.78 6.47
N GLY A 161 -8.13 -18.45 6.42
CA GLY A 161 -7.68 -17.55 7.49
C GLY A 161 -8.48 -17.65 8.78
N PRO A 162 -8.01 -16.97 9.84
CA PRO A 162 -8.61 -17.01 11.18
C PRO A 162 -9.98 -16.33 11.27
N TYR A 163 -10.36 -15.53 10.28
CA TYR A 163 -11.65 -14.84 10.25
C TYR A 163 -12.40 -15.10 8.95
N THR A 164 -13.73 -15.12 9.03
CA THR A 164 -14.64 -15.16 7.87
C THR A 164 -15.47 -13.89 7.81
N ILE A 165 -15.97 -13.54 6.63
CA ILE A 165 -16.79 -12.34 6.45
C ILE A 165 -18.21 -12.62 6.96
N GLN A 166 -18.67 -11.82 7.92
CA GLN A 166 -20.07 -11.78 8.30
C GLN A 166 -20.85 -10.75 7.48
N GLU A 167 -20.31 -9.53 7.36
CA GLU A 167 -21.00 -8.43 6.69
C GLU A 167 -20.00 -7.38 6.20
N TRP A 168 -20.28 -6.79 5.03
CA TRP A 168 -19.66 -5.54 4.60
C TRP A 168 -20.75 -4.50 4.36
N ARG A 169 -20.77 -3.46 5.19
CA ARG A 169 -21.61 -2.27 5.01
C ARG A 169 -20.80 -1.21 4.30
N ARG A 170 -21.03 -1.07 2.99
CA ARG A 170 -20.34 -0.10 2.15
C ARG A 170 -20.43 1.31 2.74
N GLY A 171 -19.31 2.02 2.82
CA GLY A 171 -19.17 3.33 3.45
C GLY A 171 -19.13 3.36 4.98
N GLU A 172 -19.31 2.24 5.69
CA GLU A 172 -19.38 2.18 7.16
C GLU A 172 -18.34 1.24 7.79
N SER A 173 -18.41 -0.06 7.51
CA SER A 173 -17.58 -1.07 8.20
C SER A 173 -17.55 -2.43 7.49
N ILE A 174 -16.52 -3.22 7.80
CA ILE A 174 -16.47 -4.66 7.55
C ILE A 174 -16.49 -5.39 8.89
N VAL A 175 -17.38 -6.37 9.02
CA VAL A 175 -17.52 -7.23 10.20
C VAL A 175 -17.05 -8.63 9.84
N LEU A 176 -15.98 -9.07 10.48
CA LEU A 176 -15.44 -10.42 10.38
C LEU A 176 -15.71 -11.18 11.68
N VAL A 177 -15.95 -12.47 11.57
CA VAL A 177 -16.17 -13.37 12.71
C VAL A 177 -15.14 -14.47 12.74
N LYS A 178 -14.79 -14.90 13.94
CA LYS A 178 -13.78 -15.94 14.15
C LYS A 178 -14.14 -17.23 13.40
N ASN A 179 -13.17 -17.82 12.72
CA ASN A 179 -13.27 -19.13 12.08
C ASN A 179 -13.06 -20.24 13.14
N PRO A 180 -14.10 -20.97 13.58
CA PRO A 180 -13.94 -22.01 14.59
C PRO A 180 -13.11 -23.21 14.09
N ASP A 181 -13.03 -23.40 12.77
CA ASP A 181 -12.32 -24.50 12.11
C ASP A 181 -10.92 -24.09 11.65
N TYR A 182 -10.38 -22.96 12.13
CA TYR A 182 -9.03 -22.50 11.79
C TYR A 182 -7.99 -23.55 12.16
N TRP A 183 -7.02 -23.80 11.28
CA TRP A 183 -6.08 -24.90 11.44
C TRP A 183 -5.14 -24.74 12.64
N ASP A 184 -4.82 -23.50 13.04
CA ASP A 184 -4.10 -23.21 14.28
C ASP A 184 -5.08 -22.99 15.45
N GLN A 185 -5.47 -24.11 16.06
CA GLN A 185 -6.39 -24.12 17.20
C GLN A 185 -5.81 -23.48 18.46
N GLU A 186 -4.47 -23.45 18.59
CA GLU A 186 -3.82 -22.79 19.74
C GLU A 186 -3.86 -21.27 19.60
N LEU A 187 -3.71 -20.76 18.38
CA LEU A 187 -3.80 -19.34 18.09
C LEU A 187 -5.26 -18.84 18.19
N ILE A 188 -6.19 -19.53 17.53
CA ILE A 188 -7.58 -19.05 17.40
C ILE A 188 -8.33 -18.99 18.72
N GLN A 189 -7.97 -19.81 19.71
CA GLN A 189 -8.67 -19.86 21.01
C GLN A 189 -8.62 -18.52 21.76
N ASN A 190 -7.57 -17.72 21.52
CA ASN A 190 -7.35 -16.44 22.20
C ASN A 190 -7.75 -15.23 21.35
N ALA A 191 -8.16 -15.46 20.10
CA ALA A 191 -8.53 -14.43 19.16
C ALA A 191 -9.89 -13.80 19.55
N PRO A 192 -10.11 -12.51 19.23
CA PRO A 192 -11.44 -11.88 19.29
C PRO A 192 -12.49 -12.70 18.54
N GLU A 193 -13.71 -12.80 19.09
CA GLU A 193 -14.85 -13.43 18.41
C GLU A 193 -15.27 -12.63 17.17
N THR A 194 -15.11 -11.31 17.22
CA THR A 194 -15.47 -10.39 16.14
C THR A 194 -14.34 -9.39 15.91
N LEU A 195 -13.94 -9.24 14.64
CA LEU A 195 -13.00 -8.22 14.19
C LEU A 195 -13.75 -7.26 13.28
N ILE A 196 -13.73 -5.97 13.61
CA ILE A 196 -14.42 -4.93 12.83
C ILE A 196 -13.39 -3.97 12.27
N PHE A 197 -13.44 -3.76 10.96
CA PHE A 197 -12.75 -2.65 10.31
C PHE A 197 -13.70 -1.48 10.13
N ARG A 198 -13.26 -0.30 10.56
CA ARG A 198 -13.87 1.00 10.28
C ARG A 198 -12.84 1.88 9.58
N TRP A 199 -13.27 3.02 9.06
CA TRP A 199 -12.36 3.95 8.38
C TRP A 199 -12.75 5.40 8.56
N SER A 200 -11.75 6.27 8.41
CA SER A 200 -11.92 7.71 8.20
C SER A 200 -10.66 8.24 7.54
N THR A 201 -10.82 9.11 6.54
CA THR A 201 -9.71 9.79 5.87
C THR A 201 -8.97 10.73 6.82
N GLU A 202 -9.69 11.33 7.76
CA GLU A 202 -9.15 12.32 8.70
C GLU A 202 -8.45 11.64 9.89
N SER A 203 -7.14 11.82 10.02
CA SER A 203 -6.35 11.30 11.15
C SER A 203 -6.89 11.76 12.51
N ALA A 204 -7.28 13.03 12.61
CA ALA A 204 -7.88 13.60 13.81
C ALA A 204 -9.20 12.90 14.20
N ALA A 205 -10.03 12.51 13.22
CA ALA A 205 -11.26 11.78 13.49
C ALA A 205 -10.97 10.37 14.04
N ARG A 206 -9.98 9.67 13.47
CA ARG A 206 -9.52 8.37 14.01
C ARG A 206 -9.01 8.51 15.45
N MET A 207 -8.21 9.55 15.72
CA MET A 207 -7.68 9.82 17.06
C MET A 207 -8.81 10.10 18.09
N LEU A 208 -9.83 10.86 17.71
CA LEU A 208 -10.99 11.14 18.57
C LEU A 208 -11.77 9.87 18.91
N GLU A 209 -11.99 8.97 17.94
CA GLU A 209 -12.63 7.67 18.17
C GLU A 209 -11.80 6.79 19.13
N LEU A 210 -10.47 6.79 18.98
CA LEU A 210 -9.58 6.06 19.88
C LEU A 210 -9.65 6.59 21.32
N GLN A 211 -9.60 7.91 21.50
CA GLN A 211 -9.72 8.56 22.81
C GLN A 211 -11.09 8.35 23.45
N ALA A 212 -12.15 8.32 22.64
CA ALA A 212 -13.50 7.98 23.10
C ALA A 212 -13.65 6.51 23.48
N GLY A 213 -12.70 5.65 23.08
CA GLY A 213 -12.73 4.21 23.30
C GLY A 213 -13.74 3.46 22.43
N THR A 214 -14.24 4.09 21.37
CA THR A 214 -15.16 3.49 20.39
C THR A 214 -14.45 2.58 19.39
N VAL A 215 -13.11 2.67 19.32
CA VAL A 215 -12.23 1.75 18.60
C VAL A 215 -11.09 1.28 19.49
N ASP A 216 -10.49 0.14 19.14
CA ASP A 216 -9.36 -0.47 19.85
C ASP A 216 -8.01 0.05 19.40
N GLY A 217 -7.90 0.30 18.10
CA GLY A 217 -6.69 0.76 17.47
C GLY A 217 -6.96 1.51 16.19
N ILE A 218 -6.00 2.34 15.82
CA ILE A 218 -6.03 3.16 14.61
C ILE A 218 -4.71 3.03 13.87
N ASP A 219 -4.77 3.14 12.54
CA ASP A 219 -3.58 3.29 11.69
C ASP A 219 -3.27 4.77 11.40
N ASN A 220 -2.02 5.01 11.01
CA ASN A 220 -1.49 6.30 10.55
C ASN A 220 -1.86 7.45 11.48
N VAL A 221 -1.37 7.37 12.72
CA VAL A 221 -1.43 8.48 13.69
C VAL A 221 -0.76 9.71 13.08
N ALA A 222 -1.37 10.89 13.23
CA ALA A 222 -0.79 12.12 12.72
C ALA A 222 0.55 12.41 13.44
N PRO A 223 1.60 12.91 12.75
CA PRO A 223 2.89 13.18 13.38
C PRO A 223 2.81 14.04 14.64
N GLU A 224 1.93 15.05 14.64
CA GLU A 224 1.66 15.95 15.76
C GLU A 224 1.02 15.26 16.97
N ASP A 225 0.34 14.12 16.78
CA ASP A 225 -0.37 13.38 17.82
C ASP A 225 0.50 12.31 18.50
N PHE A 226 1.73 12.06 18.03
CA PHE A 226 2.61 11.03 18.62
C PHE A 226 2.88 11.28 20.11
N GLU A 227 3.18 12.52 20.47
CA GLU A 227 3.39 12.91 21.88
C GLU A 227 2.09 12.94 22.67
N VAL A 228 0.96 13.23 22.02
CA VAL A 228 -0.37 13.14 22.67
C VAL A 228 -0.64 11.71 23.10
N VAL A 229 -0.45 10.73 22.20
CA VAL A 229 -0.63 9.31 22.49
C VAL A 229 0.36 8.83 23.58
N ARG A 230 1.65 9.19 23.47
CA ARG A 230 2.68 8.77 24.45
C ARG A 230 2.41 9.28 25.86
N ASN A 231 1.81 10.46 26.00
CA ASN A 231 1.52 11.08 27.29
C ASN A 231 0.15 10.70 27.86
N ASP A 232 -0.71 10.02 27.09
CA ASP A 232 -1.99 9.51 27.58
C ASP A 232 -1.81 8.11 28.19
N PRO A 233 -2.03 7.93 29.51
CA PRO A 233 -1.88 6.62 30.15
C PRO A 233 -2.91 5.58 29.71
N ASN A 234 -3.97 5.98 29.00
CA ASN A 234 -5.00 5.08 28.48
C ASN A 234 -4.70 4.62 27.05
N LEU A 235 -3.63 5.12 26.42
CA LEU A 235 -3.24 4.77 25.07
C LEU A 235 -1.81 4.22 25.04
N GLN A 236 -1.48 3.57 23.92
CA GLN A 236 -0.13 3.14 23.61
C GLN A 236 0.15 3.40 22.14
N LEU A 237 1.32 3.99 21.87
CA LEU A 237 1.82 4.24 20.52
C LEU A 237 2.76 3.10 20.12
N VAL A 238 2.53 2.47 18.97
CA VAL A 238 3.43 1.47 18.41
C VAL A 238 4.01 2.00 17.11
N VAL A 239 5.30 2.30 17.15
CA VAL A 239 6.02 2.85 16.00
C VAL A 239 6.26 1.74 14.98
N ARG A 240 5.89 2.03 13.73
CA ARG A 240 6.15 1.17 12.56
C ARG A 240 7.52 1.53 11.97
N PRO A 241 8.44 0.57 11.80
CA PRO A 241 9.71 0.82 11.13
C PRO A 241 9.52 1.38 9.71
N ALA A 242 10.39 2.31 9.30
CA ALA A 242 10.34 2.95 7.99
C ALA A 242 10.87 2.04 6.88
N LEU A 243 10.09 1.03 6.50
CA LEU A 243 10.40 0.14 5.38
C LEU A 243 9.71 0.62 4.10
N ASN A 244 9.93 1.88 3.75
CA ASN A 244 9.23 2.58 2.67
C ASN A 244 10.12 3.67 2.08
N ILE A 245 9.69 4.30 0.99
CA ILE A 245 10.37 5.43 0.35
C ILE A 245 9.33 6.43 -0.16
N PHE A 246 9.57 7.72 0.07
CA PHE A 246 8.92 8.82 -0.65
C PHE A 246 9.86 9.42 -1.67
N TYR A 247 9.34 9.71 -2.86
CA TYR A 247 10.09 10.25 -3.97
C TYR A 247 9.36 11.28 -4.82
N ILE A 248 10.17 12.09 -5.50
CA ILE A 248 9.73 13.01 -6.54
C ILE A 248 10.15 12.40 -7.88
N GLY A 249 9.19 11.85 -8.63
CA GLY A 249 9.42 11.22 -9.92
C GLY A 249 9.43 12.22 -11.07
N MET A 250 10.17 11.88 -12.13
CA MET A 250 10.27 12.65 -13.38
C MET A 250 10.22 11.68 -14.56
N THR A 251 9.35 11.94 -15.54
CA THR A 251 9.27 11.11 -16.74
C THR A 251 10.20 11.65 -17.82
N ASN A 252 11.27 10.92 -18.13
CA ASN A 252 12.35 11.40 -19.00
C ASN A 252 12.00 11.45 -20.51
N THR A 253 10.77 11.13 -20.88
CA THR A 253 10.24 11.29 -22.25
C THR A 253 9.67 12.68 -22.50
N PHE A 254 9.51 13.50 -21.45
CA PHE A 254 9.04 14.88 -21.56
C PHE A 254 10.18 15.88 -21.36
N PRO A 255 10.39 16.84 -22.28
CA PRO A 255 11.27 17.97 -22.02
C PRO A 255 10.75 18.84 -20.86
N PRO A 256 11.62 19.41 -20.01
CA PRO A 256 13.09 19.33 -20.05
C PRO A 256 13.68 18.15 -19.25
N PHE A 257 12.84 17.23 -18.78
CA PHE A 257 13.26 16.07 -17.99
C PHE A 257 13.98 15.01 -18.81
N ASP A 258 13.98 15.09 -20.15
CA ASP A 258 14.81 14.28 -21.04
C ASP A 258 16.32 14.54 -20.84
N ASN A 259 16.68 15.74 -20.38
CA ASN A 259 18.05 16.12 -20.09
C ASN A 259 18.48 15.70 -18.67
N VAL A 260 19.42 14.75 -18.56
CA VAL A 260 19.95 14.27 -17.28
C VAL A 260 20.53 15.39 -16.41
N LYS A 261 21.14 16.43 -17.01
CA LYS A 261 21.66 17.58 -16.24
C LYS A 261 20.55 18.36 -15.53
N VAL A 262 19.37 18.46 -16.14
CA VAL A 262 18.20 19.09 -15.51
C VAL A 262 17.77 18.28 -14.29
N ARG A 263 17.68 16.95 -14.44
CA ARG A 263 17.31 16.04 -13.33
C ARG A 263 18.33 16.07 -12.18
N GLN A 264 19.62 16.03 -12.50
CA GLN A 264 20.70 16.18 -11.51
C GLN A 264 20.65 17.53 -10.79
N ALA A 265 20.34 18.62 -11.50
CA ALA A 265 20.18 19.93 -10.88
C ALA A 265 19.00 19.95 -9.90
N ILE A 266 17.87 19.36 -10.28
CA ILE A 266 16.70 19.21 -9.40
C ILE A 266 17.08 18.39 -8.16
N ALA A 267 17.79 17.28 -8.32
CA ALA A 267 18.22 16.44 -7.19
C ALA A 267 19.09 17.17 -6.17
N MET A 268 19.91 18.14 -6.60
CA MET A 268 20.71 19.01 -5.73
C MET A 268 19.94 20.23 -5.22
N GLY A 269 18.84 20.62 -5.88
CA GLY A 269 18.10 21.85 -5.60
C GLY A 269 16.97 21.71 -4.59
N ILE A 270 16.69 20.50 -4.10
CA ILE A 270 15.69 20.22 -3.06
C ILE A 270 16.39 19.94 -1.72
N ASP A 271 16.06 20.74 -0.71
CA ASP A 271 16.39 20.53 0.70
C ASP A 271 15.47 19.46 1.29
N ARG A 272 15.93 18.21 1.17
CA ARG A 272 15.23 17.02 1.65
C ARG A 272 15.23 16.93 3.18
N GLN A 273 16.27 17.45 3.82
CA GLN A 273 16.36 17.48 5.29
C GLN A 273 15.29 18.38 5.88
N ARG A 274 15.07 19.57 5.29
CA ARG A 274 13.97 20.46 5.70
C ARG A 274 12.61 19.75 5.63
N ILE A 275 12.36 18.98 4.57
CA ILE A 275 11.09 18.25 4.41
C ILE A 275 10.90 17.24 5.56
N VAL A 276 11.92 16.44 5.85
CA VAL A 276 11.87 15.46 6.95
C VAL A 276 11.70 16.15 8.31
N ASP A 277 12.52 17.16 8.61
CA ASP A 277 12.49 17.86 9.90
C ASP A 277 11.16 18.58 10.17
N THR A 278 10.45 19.00 9.11
CA THR A 278 9.22 19.79 9.23
C THR A 278 7.97 18.94 9.27
N PHE A 279 7.88 17.89 8.44
CA PHE A 279 6.61 17.20 8.16
C PHE A 279 6.55 15.76 8.66
N TYR A 280 7.67 15.19 9.10
CA TYR A 280 7.73 13.76 9.47
C TYR A 280 7.85 13.57 10.98
N PRO A 281 7.32 12.45 11.52
CA PRO A 281 7.46 12.14 12.93
C PRO A 281 8.87 11.63 13.26
N PRO A 282 9.26 11.64 14.56
CA PRO A 282 10.49 11.02 15.02
C PRO A 282 10.60 9.56 14.57
N GLY A 283 11.79 9.18 14.10
CA GLY A 283 12.08 7.86 13.53
C GLY A 283 12.12 7.86 12.00
N SER A 284 11.74 8.96 11.35
CA SER A 284 11.91 9.16 9.91
C SER A 284 13.33 9.63 9.58
N GLU A 285 13.80 9.32 8.37
CA GLU A 285 15.14 9.69 7.91
C GLU A 285 15.14 10.19 6.47
N VAL A 286 16.08 11.07 6.14
CA VAL A 286 16.35 11.46 4.75
C VAL A 286 16.92 10.26 4.01
N ALA A 287 16.32 9.92 2.88
CA ALA A 287 16.73 8.76 2.09
C ALA A 287 18.11 8.99 1.47
N SER A 288 19.10 8.17 1.85
CA SER A 288 20.43 8.18 1.23
C SER A 288 20.44 7.44 -0.10
N HIS A 289 19.54 6.47 -0.27
CA HIS A 289 19.35 5.63 -1.44
C HIS A 289 17.84 5.42 -1.65
N PHE A 290 17.44 4.83 -2.78
CA PHE A 290 16.02 4.51 -3.01
C PHE A 290 15.51 3.49 -1.99
N THR A 291 16.29 2.43 -1.74
CA THR A 291 15.95 1.36 -0.83
C THR A 291 16.45 1.69 0.59
N PRO A 292 15.64 1.47 1.65
CA PRO A 292 16.09 1.63 3.03
C PRO A 292 17.32 0.77 3.36
N CYS A 293 18.24 1.30 4.18
CA CYS A 293 19.44 0.58 4.64
C CYS A 293 19.15 -0.68 5.46
N SER A 294 17.93 -0.81 5.99
CA SER A 294 17.48 -2.01 6.70
C SER A 294 17.27 -3.22 5.78
N ILE A 295 17.14 -3.00 4.47
CA ILE A 295 17.18 -4.06 3.46
C ILE A 295 18.64 -4.31 3.09
N VAL A 296 19.04 -5.59 3.11
CA VAL A 296 20.39 -6.02 2.73
C VAL A 296 20.71 -5.52 1.31
N ASN A 297 21.92 -4.96 1.13
CA ASN A 297 22.38 -4.28 -0.08
C ASN A 297 21.59 -3.02 -0.49
N GLY A 298 20.60 -2.56 0.30
CA GLY A 298 19.75 -1.43 -0.06
C GLY A 298 20.50 -0.09 -0.21
N CYS A 299 21.57 0.10 0.55
CA CYS A 299 22.33 1.35 0.58
C CYS A 299 23.84 1.22 0.36
N VAL A 300 24.24 0.25 -0.48
CA VAL A 300 25.62 0.15 -0.98
C VAL A 300 25.86 1.16 -2.11
N GLY A 301 27.09 1.65 -2.22
CA GLY A 301 27.48 2.67 -3.20
C GLY A 301 27.47 4.08 -2.62
N GLU A 302 27.41 5.06 -3.52
CA GLU A 302 27.48 6.48 -3.17
C GLU A 302 26.11 7.01 -2.72
N PRO A 303 26.02 7.73 -1.58
CA PRO A 303 24.77 8.31 -1.14
C PRO A 303 24.28 9.39 -2.11
N TRP A 304 22.98 9.68 -2.06
CA TRP A 304 22.33 10.70 -2.87
C TRP A 304 22.96 12.09 -2.71
N TYR A 305 22.73 12.95 -3.69
CA TYR A 305 23.24 14.33 -3.70
C TYR A 305 22.86 15.12 -2.44
N ASP A 306 23.84 15.87 -1.92
CA ASP A 306 23.61 16.88 -0.89
C ASP A 306 22.84 18.08 -1.48
N PHE A 307 22.12 18.79 -0.62
CA PHE A 307 21.45 20.03 -0.98
C PHE A 307 22.49 21.11 -1.33
N ASN A 308 22.53 21.50 -2.60
CA ASN A 308 23.43 22.51 -3.14
C ASN A 308 22.75 23.33 -4.25
N PRO A 309 21.96 24.35 -3.88
CA PRO A 309 21.20 25.14 -4.85
C PRO A 309 22.10 25.99 -5.77
N GLU A 310 23.33 26.30 -5.37
CA GLU A 310 24.28 27.02 -6.22
C GLU A 310 24.79 26.13 -7.37
N ALA A 311 25.24 24.91 -7.06
CA ALA A 311 25.64 23.94 -8.07
C ALA A 311 24.47 23.54 -8.97
N ALA A 312 23.27 23.40 -8.40
CA ALA A 312 22.05 23.12 -9.15
C ALA A 312 21.75 24.20 -10.20
N ARG A 313 21.78 25.50 -9.82
CA ARG A 313 21.57 26.60 -10.78
C ARG A 313 22.64 26.65 -11.88
N ALA A 314 23.90 26.39 -11.53
CA ALA A 314 24.98 26.30 -12.53
C ALA A 314 24.70 25.19 -13.55
N LEU A 315 24.26 24.01 -13.08
CA LEU A 315 23.95 22.88 -13.93
C LEU A 315 22.70 23.11 -14.80
N LEU A 316 21.66 23.79 -14.28
CA LEU A 316 20.52 24.23 -15.08
C LEU A 316 20.94 25.21 -16.17
N ALA A 317 21.79 26.19 -15.86
CA ALA A 317 22.31 27.13 -16.85
C ALA A 317 23.11 26.40 -17.97
N GLU A 318 23.96 25.44 -17.61
CA GLU A 318 24.66 24.58 -18.58
C GLU A 318 23.71 23.75 -19.44
N ALA A 319 22.58 23.31 -18.86
CA ALA A 319 21.54 22.56 -19.55
C ALA A 319 20.65 23.42 -20.46
N GLY A 320 20.85 24.75 -20.47
CA GLY A 320 20.07 25.70 -21.27
C GLY A 320 18.88 26.34 -20.56
N PHE A 321 18.77 26.21 -19.23
CA PHE A 321 17.69 26.74 -18.40
C PHE A 321 18.18 27.72 -17.31
N PRO A 322 18.95 28.77 -17.65
CA PRO A 322 19.50 29.71 -16.65
C PRO A 322 18.42 30.48 -15.89
N ASP A 323 17.24 30.65 -16.49
CA ASP A 323 16.08 31.34 -15.92
C ASP A 323 15.01 30.37 -15.40
N GLY A 324 15.32 29.08 -15.27
CA GLY A 324 14.34 28.05 -14.90
C GLY A 324 13.32 27.75 -16.01
N PHE A 325 12.18 27.16 -15.65
CA PHE A 325 11.11 26.78 -16.56
C PHE A 325 9.77 26.58 -15.83
N GLN A 326 8.68 26.48 -16.57
CA GLN A 326 7.36 26.12 -16.04
C GLN A 326 7.10 24.62 -16.16
N THR A 327 6.42 24.04 -15.18
CA THR A 327 6.05 22.63 -15.17
C THR A 327 4.84 22.38 -14.26
N LYS A 328 4.53 21.11 -13.99
CA LYS A 328 3.48 20.68 -13.08
C LYS A 328 4.05 19.82 -11.96
N LEU A 329 3.34 19.75 -10.85
CA LEU A 329 3.59 18.83 -9.74
C LEU A 329 2.29 18.09 -9.44
N TYR A 330 2.26 16.82 -9.80
CA TYR A 330 1.12 15.93 -9.65
C TYR A 330 1.18 15.17 -8.32
N TYR A 331 0.05 15.03 -7.64
CA TYR A 331 -0.06 14.10 -6.51
C TYR A 331 -1.51 13.62 -6.32
N ARG A 332 -1.68 12.53 -5.58
CA ARG A 332 -2.97 12.06 -5.05
C ARG A 332 -3.05 12.35 -3.56
N ASP A 333 -4.18 12.86 -3.07
CA ASP A 333 -4.32 13.31 -1.68
C ASP A 333 -4.64 12.15 -0.73
N VAL A 334 -3.69 11.21 -0.61
CA VAL A 334 -3.86 9.99 0.16
C VAL A 334 -2.68 9.81 1.13
N VAL A 335 -3.01 9.83 2.43
CA VAL A 335 -2.02 9.68 3.51
C VAL A 335 -1.40 8.29 3.49
N ARG A 336 -0.07 8.26 3.56
CA ARG A 336 0.75 7.05 3.62
C ARG A 336 1.90 7.26 4.61
N GLY A 337 2.45 6.18 5.17
CA GLY A 337 3.61 6.27 6.07
C GLY A 337 4.82 6.96 5.43
N TYR A 338 5.03 6.76 4.13
CA TYR A 338 6.08 7.45 3.39
C TYR A 338 5.78 8.94 3.15
N LEU A 339 4.51 9.39 3.15
CA LEU A 339 4.13 10.78 2.86
C LEU A 339 2.93 11.19 3.74
N PRO A 340 3.17 11.57 5.01
CA PRO A 340 2.11 11.77 6.00
C PRO A 340 1.35 13.10 5.87
N GLN A 341 1.96 14.14 5.29
CA GLN A 341 1.36 15.48 5.10
C GLN A 341 1.40 15.91 3.63
N VAL A 342 0.64 15.20 2.79
CA VAL A 342 0.75 15.25 1.32
C VAL A 342 0.72 16.67 0.74
N ALA A 343 -0.35 17.44 1.01
CA ALA A 343 -0.52 18.78 0.46
C ALA A 343 0.55 19.77 0.95
N ASN A 344 0.95 19.69 2.23
CA ASN A 344 1.98 20.56 2.81
C ASN A 344 3.35 20.28 2.19
N VAL A 345 3.72 19.01 2.02
CA VAL A 345 4.97 18.62 1.37
C VAL A 345 4.98 19.04 -0.10
N ALA A 346 3.86 18.93 -0.82
CA ALA A 346 3.75 19.40 -2.20
C ALA A 346 3.98 20.91 -2.34
N GLN A 347 3.37 21.71 -1.45
CA GLN A 347 3.57 23.16 -1.38
C GLN A 347 5.01 23.53 -1.02
N ASP A 348 5.62 22.78 -0.09
CA ASP A 348 7.02 22.99 0.28
C ASP A 348 7.96 22.74 -0.91
N ILE A 349 7.78 21.62 -1.62
CA ILE A 349 8.55 21.29 -2.83
C ILE A 349 8.34 22.35 -3.92
N GLN A 350 7.10 22.79 -4.17
CA GLN A 350 6.81 23.88 -5.11
C GLN A 350 7.56 25.17 -4.75
N ALA A 351 7.55 25.56 -3.47
CA ALA A 351 8.27 26.74 -3.00
C ALA A 351 9.79 26.59 -3.17
N GLN A 352 10.35 25.44 -2.80
CA GLN A 352 11.77 25.16 -2.97
C GLN A 352 12.21 25.19 -4.44
N LEU A 353 11.43 24.58 -5.34
CA LEU A 353 11.68 24.63 -6.79
C LEU A 353 11.73 26.08 -7.30
N LYS A 354 10.80 26.92 -6.83
CA LYS A 354 10.75 28.32 -7.22
C LYS A 354 11.91 29.13 -6.65
N GLU A 355 12.19 28.99 -5.36
CA GLU A 355 13.22 29.77 -4.65
C GLU A 355 14.64 29.35 -5.05
N ASN A 356 14.91 28.05 -5.16
CA ASN A 356 16.25 27.54 -5.37
C ASN A 356 16.64 27.53 -6.85
N LEU A 357 15.69 27.25 -7.74
CA LEU A 357 15.94 26.94 -9.16
C LEU A 357 15.15 27.81 -10.15
N ASN A 358 14.26 28.69 -9.65
CA ASN A 358 13.29 29.44 -10.47
C ASN A 358 12.39 28.56 -11.34
N ILE A 359 12.14 27.31 -10.91
CA ILE A 359 11.18 26.41 -11.56
C ILE A 359 9.79 26.72 -11.01
N ASP A 360 8.86 27.05 -11.90
CA ASP A 360 7.48 27.42 -11.55
C ASP A 360 6.57 26.21 -11.81
N ALA A 361 6.24 25.47 -10.75
CA ALA A 361 5.45 24.25 -10.83
C ALA A 361 3.99 24.51 -10.44
N GLU A 362 3.04 24.22 -11.32
CA GLU A 362 1.61 24.20 -10.99
C GLU A 362 1.27 22.93 -10.20
N ILE A 363 0.67 23.05 -9.01
CA ILE A 363 0.19 21.89 -8.25
C ILE A 363 -1.09 21.36 -8.89
N VAL A 364 -1.10 20.06 -9.19
CA VAL A 364 -2.25 19.36 -9.76
C VAL A 364 -2.60 18.15 -8.88
N VAL A 365 -3.75 18.23 -8.22
CA VAL A 365 -4.28 17.12 -7.41
C VAL A 365 -5.11 16.21 -8.32
N MET A 366 -4.86 14.91 -8.27
CA MET A 366 -5.57 13.89 -9.05
C MET A 366 -6.32 12.92 -8.14
N GLU A 367 -7.38 12.33 -8.67
CA GLU A 367 -8.02 11.15 -8.08
C GLU A 367 -6.99 10.00 -8.02
N SER A 368 -7.04 9.17 -6.97
CA SER A 368 -6.02 8.18 -6.65
C SER A 368 -5.82 7.15 -7.77
N GLY A 369 -6.88 6.53 -8.28
CA GLY A 369 -6.79 5.54 -9.35
C GLY A 369 -6.21 6.16 -10.63
N ALA A 370 -6.79 7.30 -11.06
CA ALA A 370 -6.31 8.01 -12.24
C ALA A 370 -4.84 8.46 -12.14
N PHE A 371 -4.38 8.83 -10.94
CA PHE A 371 -2.99 9.18 -10.70
C PHE A 371 -2.06 7.97 -10.82
N ILE A 372 -2.43 6.84 -10.21
CA ILE A 372 -1.62 5.61 -10.24
C ILE A 372 -1.50 5.11 -11.68
N ASP A 373 -2.60 5.06 -12.43
CA ASP A 373 -2.61 4.65 -13.83
C ASP A 373 -1.71 5.55 -14.69
N ALA A 374 -1.86 6.88 -14.57
CA ALA A 374 -1.06 7.83 -15.32
C ALA A 374 0.43 7.80 -14.93
N SER A 375 0.73 7.58 -13.66
CA SER A 375 2.10 7.41 -13.16
C SER A 375 2.72 6.15 -13.75
N ALA A 376 2.08 4.99 -13.61
CA ALA A 376 2.58 3.71 -14.12
C ALA A 376 2.76 3.73 -15.65
N ALA A 377 1.86 4.40 -16.37
CA ALA A 377 1.92 4.56 -17.82
C ALA A 377 2.99 5.55 -18.30
N GLY A 378 3.59 6.36 -17.40
CA GLY A 378 4.57 7.39 -17.76
C GLY A 378 3.94 8.60 -18.45
N GLU A 379 2.70 8.94 -18.12
CA GLU A 379 1.91 10.00 -18.78
C GLU A 379 1.97 11.35 -18.05
N LEU A 380 2.51 11.37 -16.84
CA LEU A 380 2.64 12.60 -16.04
C LEU A 380 3.78 13.49 -16.57
N ASN A 381 3.43 14.55 -17.29
CA ASN A 381 4.38 15.48 -17.94
C ASN A 381 4.95 16.56 -17.01
N GLY A 382 5.27 16.17 -15.77
CA GLY A 382 5.71 17.05 -14.69
C GLY A 382 6.46 16.26 -13.62
N PHE A 383 6.64 16.87 -12.46
CA PHE A 383 6.96 16.14 -11.24
C PHE A 383 5.74 15.33 -10.80
N HIS A 384 5.96 14.16 -10.21
CA HIS A 384 4.91 13.45 -9.50
C HIS A 384 5.39 12.99 -8.12
N LEU A 385 4.53 13.12 -7.11
CA LEU A 385 4.82 12.71 -5.74
C LEU A 385 4.23 11.33 -5.49
N LEU A 386 5.10 10.35 -5.26
CA LEU A 386 4.67 8.99 -4.97
C LEU A 386 5.68 8.31 -4.03
N GLY A 387 5.34 7.13 -3.58
CA GLY A 387 6.21 6.35 -2.72
C GLY A 387 5.82 4.89 -2.73
N TRP A 388 6.62 4.10 -2.03
CA TRP A 388 6.48 2.66 -1.95
C TRP A 388 6.64 2.20 -0.50
N THR A 389 5.84 1.24 -0.08
CA THR A 389 6.06 0.49 1.16
C THR A 389 6.44 -0.92 0.77
N ALA A 390 7.39 -1.54 1.47
CA ALA A 390 7.83 -2.88 1.10
C ALA A 390 6.68 -3.90 1.21
N ASP A 391 6.52 -4.73 0.18
CA ASP A 391 5.61 -5.90 0.22
C ASP A 391 6.30 -7.14 0.80
N TYR A 392 7.61 -7.26 0.52
CA TYR A 392 8.47 -8.30 1.03
C TYR A 392 9.90 -7.76 1.22
N PRO A 393 10.68 -8.29 2.18
CA PRO A 393 11.90 -7.67 2.67
C PRO A 393 13.14 -8.00 1.85
N HIS A 394 13.08 -7.81 0.53
CA HIS A 394 14.21 -8.01 -0.37
C HIS A 394 14.39 -6.80 -1.28
N ILE A 395 15.63 -6.52 -1.68
CA ILE A 395 15.96 -5.33 -2.49
C ILE A 395 15.23 -5.31 -3.83
N THR A 396 14.92 -6.48 -4.40
CA THR A 396 14.13 -6.61 -5.63
C THR A 396 12.72 -6.03 -5.47
N ASN A 397 12.14 -6.01 -4.27
CA ASN A 397 10.83 -5.38 -4.05
C ASN A 397 10.87 -3.87 -4.33
N PHE A 398 12.03 -3.24 -4.09
CA PHE A 398 12.22 -1.82 -4.35
C PHE A 398 12.75 -1.56 -5.75
N LEU A 399 13.90 -2.15 -6.11
CA LEU A 399 14.62 -1.71 -7.30
C LEU A 399 14.05 -2.27 -8.61
N ASP A 400 13.71 -3.56 -8.65
CA ASP A 400 13.29 -4.22 -9.89
C ASP A 400 11.93 -3.70 -10.40
N TYR A 401 11.04 -3.32 -9.48
CA TYR A 401 9.72 -2.74 -9.80
C TYR A 401 9.87 -1.36 -10.44
N HIS A 402 10.60 -0.49 -9.75
CA HIS A 402 10.70 0.92 -10.11
C HIS A 402 11.68 1.17 -11.26
N PHE A 403 12.68 0.31 -11.41
CA PHE A 403 13.79 0.51 -12.33
C PHE A 403 14.05 -0.68 -13.27
N GLY A 404 13.10 -1.61 -13.38
CA GLY A 404 13.14 -2.67 -14.37
C GLY A 404 13.05 -2.13 -15.80
N LYS A 405 13.57 -2.90 -16.77
CA LYS A 405 13.66 -2.50 -18.19
C LYS A 405 12.35 -1.97 -18.79
N ASN A 406 11.22 -2.56 -18.39
CA ASN A 406 9.92 -2.33 -19.01
C ASN A 406 9.05 -1.32 -18.23
N THR A 407 9.53 -0.81 -17.09
CA THR A 407 8.80 0.25 -16.38
C THR A 407 8.70 1.49 -17.26
N LYS A 408 7.52 2.11 -17.30
CA LYS A 408 7.30 3.36 -18.02
C LYS A 408 7.26 4.57 -17.09
N GLN A 409 7.22 4.32 -15.78
CA GLN A 409 6.93 5.34 -14.77
C GLN A 409 7.88 6.55 -14.85
N PHE A 410 9.16 6.31 -15.12
CA PHE A 410 10.18 7.35 -15.25
C PHE A 410 10.62 7.58 -16.70
N GLY A 411 9.83 7.09 -17.67
CA GLY A 411 10.15 7.09 -19.09
C GLY A 411 11.01 5.90 -19.52
N VAL A 412 12.03 6.13 -20.33
CA VAL A 412 12.93 5.08 -20.83
C VAL A 412 14.03 4.81 -19.82
N MET A 413 14.07 3.59 -19.26
CA MET A 413 15.07 3.21 -18.26
C MET A 413 16.43 2.89 -18.91
N PRO A 414 17.55 3.48 -18.45
CA PRO A 414 18.90 3.16 -18.95
C PRO A 414 19.33 1.71 -18.64
N PRO A 415 20.05 1.03 -19.55
CA PRO A 415 20.59 -0.31 -19.32
C PRO A 415 21.56 -0.36 -18.13
N GLU A 416 22.31 0.72 -17.89
CA GLU A 416 23.22 0.85 -16.75
C GLU A 416 22.49 0.68 -15.40
N ILE A 417 21.18 0.94 -15.36
CA ILE A 417 20.35 0.67 -14.19
C ILE A 417 19.80 -0.75 -14.22
N TYR A 418 19.07 -1.15 -15.26
CA TYR A 418 18.29 -2.39 -15.20
C TYR A 418 19.12 -3.67 -15.44
N GLU A 419 20.26 -3.62 -16.14
CA GLU A 419 21.09 -4.80 -16.39
C GLU A 419 21.71 -5.35 -15.08
N PRO A 420 22.30 -4.50 -14.20
CA PRO A 420 22.73 -4.96 -12.88
C PRO A 420 21.58 -5.49 -12.02
N LEU A 421 20.36 -4.96 -12.12
CA LEU A 421 19.22 -5.48 -11.36
C LEU A 421 18.84 -6.90 -11.79
N ILE A 422 18.80 -7.17 -13.10
CA ILE A 422 18.55 -8.51 -13.65
C ILE A 422 19.64 -9.51 -13.20
N GLU A 423 20.90 -9.07 -13.13
CA GLU A 423 22.02 -9.88 -12.63
C GLU A 423 21.91 -10.14 -11.13
N GLY A 424 21.75 -9.07 -10.33
CA GLY A 424 21.72 -9.11 -8.87
C GLY A 424 20.54 -9.89 -8.31
N GLY A 425 19.36 -9.77 -8.93
CA GLY A 425 18.13 -10.45 -8.51
C GLY A 425 18.20 -11.97 -8.58
N GLN A 426 19.24 -12.55 -9.19
CA GLN A 426 19.43 -14.00 -9.30
C GLN A 426 20.50 -14.54 -8.32
N ILE A 427 21.21 -13.66 -7.60
CA ILE A 427 22.33 -14.02 -6.71
C ILE A 427 21.83 -14.15 -5.27
N ALA A 428 21.97 -15.36 -4.71
CA ALA A 428 21.50 -15.66 -3.37
C ALA A 428 22.42 -15.16 -2.24
N ASP A 429 23.73 -15.12 -2.48
CA ASP A 429 24.72 -14.67 -1.50
C ASP A 429 24.79 -13.13 -1.50
N PRO A 430 24.40 -12.46 -0.40
CA PRO A 430 24.40 -11.00 -0.35
C PRO A 430 25.76 -10.37 -0.61
N ASP A 431 26.85 -11.00 -0.19
CA ASP A 431 28.21 -10.46 -0.37
C ASP A 431 28.62 -10.50 -1.84
N GLN A 432 28.14 -11.50 -2.59
CA GLN A 432 28.36 -11.60 -4.04
C GLN A 432 27.46 -10.62 -4.81
N ALA A 433 26.25 -10.35 -4.31
CA ALA A 433 25.32 -9.42 -4.93
C ALA A 433 25.67 -7.94 -4.66
N ALA A 434 26.34 -7.63 -3.55
CA ALA A 434 26.70 -6.27 -3.14
C ALA A 434 27.38 -5.41 -4.24
N PRO A 435 28.45 -5.84 -4.92
CA PRO A 435 29.08 -5.04 -5.98
C PRO A 435 28.17 -4.83 -7.20
N ILE A 436 27.17 -5.69 -7.41
CA ILE A 436 26.19 -5.55 -8.49
C ILE A 436 25.17 -4.46 -8.15
N TYR A 437 24.63 -4.50 -6.92
CA TYR A 437 23.71 -3.48 -6.44
C TYR A 437 24.38 -2.11 -6.23
N GLU A 438 25.68 -2.07 -5.92
CA GLU A 438 26.46 -0.83 -5.92
C GLU A 438 26.46 -0.16 -7.30
N ARG A 439 26.66 -0.95 -8.38
CA ARG A 439 26.55 -0.43 -9.76
C ARG A 439 25.15 0.11 -10.04
N ALA A 440 24.10 -0.62 -9.65
CA ALA A 440 22.71 -0.21 -9.85
C ALA A 440 22.39 1.10 -9.13
N ASN A 441 22.72 1.19 -7.83
CA ASN A 441 22.48 2.38 -7.01
C ASN A 441 23.23 3.60 -7.54
N ASN A 442 24.50 3.43 -7.92
CA ASN A 442 25.30 4.51 -8.51
C ASN A 442 24.72 4.97 -9.86
N ALA A 443 24.21 4.05 -10.69
CA ALA A 443 23.54 4.40 -11.93
C ALA A 443 22.20 5.13 -11.69
N ILE A 444 21.38 4.70 -10.72
CA ILE A 444 20.15 5.40 -10.33
C ILE A 444 20.48 6.83 -9.89
N ARG A 445 21.53 7.00 -9.10
CA ARG A 445 22.06 8.31 -8.68
C ARG A 445 22.57 9.13 -9.87
N GLU A 446 23.24 8.52 -10.84
CA GLU A 446 23.77 9.24 -12.01
C GLU A 446 22.65 9.72 -12.94
N PHE A 447 21.71 8.85 -13.27
CA PHE A 447 20.64 9.14 -14.24
C PHE A 447 19.42 9.82 -13.64
N VAL A 448 19.25 9.81 -12.31
CA VAL A 448 18.21 10.55 -11.59
C VAL A 448 16.81 10.36 -12.22
N PRO A 449 16.26 9.13 -12.24
CA PRO A 449 14.87 8.91 -12.65
C PRO A 449 13.87 9.56 -11.66
N MET A 450 14.27 9.66 -10.40
CA MET A 450 13.53 10.28 -9.31
C MET A 450 14.50 10.92 -8.31
N VAL A 451 13.97 11.71 -7.37
CA VAL A 451 14.69 12.19 -6.19
C VAL A 451 14.16 11.42 -4.96
N PRO A 452 14.96 10.59 -4.28
CA PRO A 452 14.60 9.96 -3.01
C PRO A 452 14.60 11.02 -1.92
N VAL A 453 13.50 11.13 -1.18
CA VAL A 453 13.32 12.17 -0.17
C VAL A 453 13.43 11.60 1.22
N ALA A 454 12.57 10.64 1.57
CA ALA A 454 12.46 10.15 2.95
C ALA A 454 12.11 8.67 3.04
N HIS A 455 12.66 8.00 4.05
CA HIS A 455 12.07 6.80 4.63
C HIS A 455 11.24 7.28 5.83
N GLY A 456 9.92 7.23 5.70
CA GLY A 456 8.98 7.80 6.66
C GLY A 456 8.62 6.82 7.77
N ALA A 457 8.82 7.21 9.02
CA ALA A 457 8.21 6.49 10.14
C ALA A 457 6.72 6.76 10.18
N SER A 458 5.96 5.75 10.63
CA SER A 458 4.55 5.90 10.96
C SER A 458 4.28 5.20 12.29
N ALA A 459 3.04 5.25 12.76
CA ALA A 459 2.64 4.51 13.94
C ALA A 459 1.18 4.10 13.87
N THR A 460 0.88 3.00 14.54
CA THR A 460 -0.47 2.69 15.01
C THR A 460 -0.60 3.18 16.46
N ALA A 461 -1.81 3.46 16.89
CA ALA A 461 -2.12 3.70 18.29
C ALA A 461 -3.24 2.79 18.74
N TYR A 462 -3.17 2.34 19.98
CA TYR A 462 -4.16 1.46 20.59
C TYR A 462 -4.56 1.96 21.95
N ARG A 463 -5.69 1.48 22.45
CA ARG A 463 -5.98 1.57 23.88
C ARG A 463 -4.93 0.79 24.69
N ALA A 464 -4.60 1.26 25.88
CA ALA A 464 -3.56 0.68 26.73
C ALA A 464 -3.87 -0.75 27.20
N ASP A 465 -5.14 -1.17 27.21
CA ASP A 465 -5.54 -2.54 27.53
C ASP A 465 -5.43 -3.52 26.36
N VAL A 466 -5.08 -3.05 25.16
CA VAL A 466 -4.80 -3.93 24.01
C VAL A 466 -3.50 -4.67 24.25
N THR A 467 -3.57 -6.00 24.24
CA THR A 467 -2.41 -6.88 24.25
C THR A 467 -2.03 -7.25 22.82
N ASN A 468 -0.72 -7.41 22.59
CA ASN A 468 -0.11 -7.60 21.27
C ASN A 468 -0.55 -6.57 20.21
N PRO A 469 -0.44 -5.26 20.49
CA PRO A 469 -0.70 -4.25 19.48
C PRO A 469 0.20 -4.44 18.25
N GLN A 470 -0.33 -4.18 17.05
CA GLN A 470 0.34 -4.47 15.78
C GLN A 470 0.83 -3.19 15.09
N ALA A 471 1.99 -3.24 14.46
CA ALA A 471 2.53 -2.20 13.61
C ALA A 471 3.51 -2.84 12.64
N SER A 472 2.98 -3.65 11.71
CA SER A 472 3.84 -4.40 10.81
C SER A 472 4.63 -3.44 9.91
N PRO A 473 5.95 -3.66 9.70
CA PRO A 473 6.72 -2.89 8.72
C PRO A 473 6.18 -3.03 7.28
N LEU A 474 5.44 -4.11 6.99
CA LEU A 474 4.86 -4.41 5.67
C LEU A 474 3.36 -4.04 5.59
N GLY A 475 2.77 -3.51 6.66
CA GLY A 475 1.33 -3.17 6.69
C GLY A 475 0.37 -4.37 6.78
N ASN A 476 0.88 -5.58 7.02
CA ASN A 476 0.10 -6.82 7.20
C ASN A 476 -0.17 -7.15 8.68
N GLU A 477 -0.90 -6.29 9.38
CA GLU A 477 -1.27 -6.54 10.77
C GLU A 477 -2.12 -7.81 10.93
N ARG A 478 -1.72 -8.76 11.79
CA ARG A 478 -2.47 -10.01 12.06
C ARG A 478 -3.23 -9.91 13.36
N PHE A 479 -4.51 -9.55 13.29
CA PHE A 479 -5.31 -9.23 14.47
C PHE A 479 -5.78 -10.45 15.26
N VAL A 480 -5.60 -11.66 14.73
CA VAL A 480 -5.77 -12.91 15.50
C VAL A 480 -4.89 -12.95 16.76
N TYR A 481 -3.75 -12.24 16.75
CA TYR A 481 -2.87 -12.10 17.92
C TYR A 481 -3.28 -10.99 18.89
N SER A 482 -4.11 -10.03 18.45
CA SER A 482 -4.46 -8.82 19.20
C SER A 482 -5.69 -9.04 20.07
N LYS A 483 -5.69 -8.52 21.30
CA LYS A 483 -6.86 -8.62 22.19
C LYS A 483 -7.08 -7.36 23.01
N GLY A 484 -8.28 -6.77 22.91
CA GLY A 484 -8.71 -5.57 23.65
C GLY A 484 -9.18 -5.87 25.07
N GLY A 485 -8.27 -6.31 25.96
CA GLY A 485 -8.64 -6.73 27.32
C GLY A 485 -9.56 -7.96 27.33
N ASP A 486 -10.68 -7.88 28.03
CA ASP A 486 -11.67 -8.97 28.13
C ASP A 486 -12.79 -8.90 27.07
N ARG A 487 -12.63 -8.07 26.03
CA ARG A 487 -13.67 -7.85 25.01
C ARG A 487 -13.61 -8.90 23.91
N ASP A 488 -14.79 -9.35 23.49
CA ASP A 488 -14.98 -10.29 22.38
C ASP A 488 -14.84 -9.61 21.01
N THR A 489 -15.06 -8.31 20.95
CA THR A 489 -14.94 -7.51 19.72
C THR A 489 -13.66 -6.68 19.75
N PHE A 490 -12.90 -6.73 18.66
CA PHE A 490 -11.78 -5.86 18.38
C PHE A 490 -12.09 -4.96 17.19
N ILE A 491 -11.97 -3.65 17.35
CA ILE A 491 -12.32 -2.68 16.31
C ILE A 491 -11.08 -1.90 15.87
N PHE A 492 -10.65 -2.10 14.63
CA PHE A 492 -9.52 -1.38 14.04
C PHE A 492 -9.98 -0.33 13.03
N MET A 493 -9.41 0.88 13.10
CA MET A 493 -9.77 1.98 12.21
C MET A 493 -8.63 2.35 11.26
N GLN A 494 -8.85 2.21 9.95
CA GLN A 494 -7.88 2.53 8.91
C GLN A 494 -8.25 3.79 8.13
N ASN A 495 -7.45 4.14 7.12
CA ASN A 495 -7.57 5.41 6.39
C ASN A 495 -8.79 5.46 5.46
N GLY A 496 -9.21 4.32 4.91
CA GLY A 496 -10.23 4.27 3.89
C GLY A 496 -10.94 2.92 3.81
N GLU A 497 -12.06 2.93 3.09
CA GLU A 497 -12.75 1.71 2.69
C GLU A 497 -11.93 0.98 1.62
N PRO A 498 -11.76 -0.35 1.70
CA PRO A 498 -11.15 -1.10 0.61
C PRO A 498 -12.05 -1.13 -0.64
N PRO A 499 -11.51 -1.11 -1.86
CA PRO A 499 -12.32 -1.31 -3.07
C PRO A 499 -12.98 -2.70 -3.10
N THR A 500 -12.23 -3.73 -2.73
CA THR A 500 -12.61 -5.15 -2.72
C THR A 500 -11.85 -5.90 -1.60
N LEU A 501 -12.21 -7.14 -1.34
CA LEU A 501 -11.50 -8.06 -0.44
C LEU A 501 -10.79 -9.20 -1.21
N PHE A 502 -10.77 -9.15 -2.54
CA PHE A 502 -10.04 -10.11 -3.36
C PHE A 502 -8.55 -9.75 -3.45
N CYS A 503 -7.73 -10.22 -2.51
CA CYS A 503 -6.30 -9.85 -2.40
C CYS A 503 -5.49 -9.98 -3.72
N ALA A 504 -5.80 -10.99 -4.55
CA ALA A 504 -4.92 -11.37 -5.65
C ALA A 504 -4.77 -10.35 -6.78
N ASP A 505 -5.65 -9.35 -6.86
CA ASP A 505 -5.63 -8.29 -7.88
C ASP A 505 -5.67 -6.88 -7.25
N GLU A 506 -5.17 -6.75 -6.02
CA GLU A 506 -5.13 -5.49 -5.27
C GLU A 506 -3.71 -5.05 -4.93
N THR A 507 -3.51 -3.73 -4.89
CA THR A 507 -2.21 -3.10 -4.63
C THR A 507 -2.23 -2.15 -3.44
N ASP A 508 -3.39 -1.88 -2.86
CA ASP A 508 -3.54 -0.97 -1.74
C ASP A 508 -3.62 -1.70 -0.38
N GLY A 509 -3.01 -1.09 0.65
CA GLY A 509 -2.98 -1.65 2.00
C GLY A 509 -4.33 -1.61 2.71
N GLU A 510 -5.28 -0.78 2.26
CA GLU A 510 -6.63 -0.75 2.83
C GLU A 510 -7.42 -2.02 2.48
N ALA A 511 -7.19 -2.63 1.30
CA ALA A 511 -7.69 -3.94 0.87
C ALA A 511 -6.90 -5.10 1.45
N LEU A 512 -5.57 -5.04 1.40
CA LEU A 512 -4.72 -6.15 1.85
C LEU A 512 -4.92 -6.48 3.33
N ARG A 513 -5.00 -5.47 4.20
CA ARG A 513 -5.15 -5.69 5.66
C ARG A 513 -6.38 -6.53 6.04
N PRO A 514 -7.62 -6.19 5.64
CA PRO A 514 -8.78 -7.03 5.95
C PRO A 514 -8.76 -8.36 5.19
N CYS A 515 -8.30 -8.39 3.93
CA CYS A 515 -8.34 -9.62 3.13
C CYS A 515 -7.34 -10.68 3.62
N GLU A 516 -6.20 -10.29 4.19
CA GLU A 516 -5.22 -11.17 4.85
C GLU A 516 -5.71 -11.72 6.20
N GLN A 517 -6.82 -11.21 6.75
CA GLN A 517 -7.48 -11.87 7.89
C GLN A 517 -8.34 -13.06 7.45
N ILE A 518 -8.70 -13.10 6.16
CA ILE A 518 -9.63 -14.04 5.55
C ILE A 518 -8.87 -15.11 4.75
N THR A 519 -7.83 -14.71 4.04
CA THR A 519 -7.06 -15.57 3.14
C THR A 519 -5.62 -15.68 3.63
N GLU A 520 -4.95 -16.79 3.31
CA GLU A 520 -3.54 -17.02 3.69
C GLU A 520 -2.73 -17.45 2.48
N ALA A 521 -1.47 -17.00 2.44
CA ALA A 521 -0.48 -17.46 1.48
C ALA A 521 0.27 -18.71 1.99
N LEU A 522 1.19 -19.24 1.19
CA LEU A 522 1.95 -20.44 1.58
C LEU A 522 2.89 -20.19 2.76
N PHE A 523 3.43 -18.98 2.86
CA PHE A 523 4.17 -18.49 4.02
C PHE A 523 3.44 -17.28 4.62
N ALA A 524 3.90 -16.84 5.78
CA ALA A 524 3.50 -15.58 6.39
C ALA A 524 4.72 -14.85 6.93
N PHE A 525 4.55 -13.58 7.29
CA PHE A 525 5.52 -12.87 8.10
C PHE A 525 5.16 -12.97 9.58
N LYS A 526 6.17 -13.16 10.43
CA LYS A 526 6.00 -13.07 11.88
C LYS A 526 5.54 -11.68 12.26
N ILE A 527 4.57 -11.60 13.18
CA ILE A 527 3.96 -10.35 13.61
C ILE A 527 4.99 -9.26 13.93
N ASN A 528 4.78 -8.05 13.40
CA ASN A 528 5.62 -6.88 13.62
C ASN A 528 7.09 -7.03 13.15
N THR A 529 7.39 -7.99 12.28
CA THR A 529 8.74 -8.18 11.71
C THR A 529 8.68 -8.45 10.22
N THR A 530 9.85 -8.59 9.60
CA THR A 530 10.02 -9.05 8.21
C THR A 530 10.46 -10.51 8.14
N GLU A 531 10.54 -11.23 9.27
CA GLU A 531 10.98 -12.63 9.27
C GLU A 531 9.85 -13.52 8.75
N ILE A 532 10.15 -14.40 7.79
CA ILE A 532 9.19 -15.37 7.25
C ILE A 532 8.93 -16.52 8.25
N GLU A 533 7.73 -17.07 8.23
CA GLU A 533 7.35 -18.28 8.94
C GLU A 533 6.40 -19.17 8.11
N PRO A 534 6.37 -20.49 8.35
CA PRO A 534 5.42 -21.39 7.70
C PRO A 534 3.96 -21.00 7.93
N ALA A 535 3.16 -20.93 6.87
CA ALA A 535 1.71 -20.78 6.91
C ALA A 535 1.05 -22.00 6.29
N LEU A 536 0.40 -21.93 5.12
CA LEU A 536 -0.22 -23.10 4.49
C LEU A 536 0.79 -24.15 4.01
N ALA A 537 2.04 -23.76 3.75
CA ALA A 537 3.16 -24.68 3.55
C ALA A 537 3.99 -24.81 4.83
N GLU A 538 4.31 -26.04 5.23
CA GLU A 538 5.22 -26.34 6.34
C GLU A 538 6.68 -26.11 5.95
N THR A 539 7.02 -26.47 4.70
CA THR A 539 8.36 -26.29 4.12
C THR A 539 8.26 -25.94 2.63
N CYS A 540 9.28 -25.25 2.12
CA CYS A 540 9.58 -25.15 0.70
C CYS A 540 11.09 -25.23 0.52
N GLU A 541 11.57 -26.35 -0.02
CA GLU A 541 12.99 -26.65 -0.16
C GLU A 541 13.47 -26.35 -1.58
N PRO A 542 14.50 -25.50 -1.75
CA PRO A 542 15.06 -25.22 -3.06
C PRO A 542 16.04 -26.30 -3.53
N ASN A 543 16.22 -26.41 -4.85
CA ASN A 543 17.42 -27.00 -5.42
C ASN A 543 18.63 -26.04 -5.28
N ALA A 544 19.84 -26.51 -5.63
CA ALA A 544 21.06 -25.73 -5.46
C ALA A 544 21.08 -24.40 -6.26
N ASP A 545 20.37 -24.36 -7.39
CA ASP A 545 20.32 -23.22 -8.30
C ASP A 545 19.14 -22.28 -8.03
N LEU A 546 18.32 -22.56 -7.01
CA LEU A 546 17.08 -21.83 -6.68
C LEU A 546 16.08 -21.74 -7.85
N THR A 547 16.11 -22.71 -8.75
CA THR A 547 15.23 -22.82 -9.93
C THR A 547 14.14 -23.88 -9.77
N GLN A 548 14.15 -24.63 -8.68
CA GLN A 548 13.08 -25.54 -8.32
C GLN A 548 12.83 -25.47 -6.82
N TRP A 549 11.57 -25.41 -6.43
CA TRP A 549 11.14 -25.36 -5.04
C TRP A 549 10.06 -26.41 -4.80
N VAL A 550 10.30 -27.30 -3.84
CA VAL A 550 9.33 -28.35 -3.46
C VAL A 550 8.72 -27.97 -2.13
N CYS A 551 7.42 -27.71 -2.15
CA CYS A 551 6.65 -27.24 -1.02
C CYS A 551 5.76 -28.34 -0.44
N LYS A 552 5.86 -28.57 0.87
CA LYS A 552 4.98 -29.49 1.62
C LYS A 552 3.89 -28.69 2.30
N LEU A 553 2.64 -29.00 1.97
CA LEU A 553 1.45 -28.33 2.46
C LEU A 553 1.00 -28.95 3.79
N ARG A 554 0.33 -28.14 4.62
CA ARG A 554 -0.34 -28.64 5.82
C ARG A 554 -1.51 -29.54 5.44
N GLU A 555 -1.58 -30.71 6.05
CA GLU A 555 -2.73 -31.61 5.91
C GLU A 555 -3.89 -31.18 6.81
N GLY A 556 -5.12 -31.43 6.35
CA GLY A 556 -6.34 -31.24 7.16
C GLY A 556 -6.79 -29.78 7.33
N VAL A 557 -6.15 -28.83 6.65
CA VAL A 557 -6.64 -27.44 6.56
C VAL A 557 -7.92 -27.41 5.74
N LYS A 558 -8.87 -26.57 6.17
CA LYS A 558 -10.14 -26.35 5.48
C LYS A 558 -10.29 -24.89 5.07
N PHE A 559 -10.93 -24.68 3.93
CA PHE A 559 -11.45 -23.38 3.56
C PHE A 559 -12.72 -23.07 4.36
N HIS A 560 -13.10 -21.78 4.39
CA HIS A 560 -14.28 -21.30 5.11
C HIS A 560 -15.61 -21.91 4.64
N ASP A 561 -15.66 -22.44 3.41
CA ASP A 561 -16.83 -23.14 2.86
C ASP A 561 -16.86 -24.64 3.21
N GLY A 562 -15.84 -25.13 3.93
CA GLY A 562 -15.69 -26.52 4.38
C GLY A 562 -14.94 -27.45 3.42
N SER A 563 -14.58 -26.97 2.22
CA SER A 563 -13.73 -27.70 1.27
C SER A 563 -12.32 -27.91 1.85
N ASP A 564 -11.65 -28.98 1.41
CA ASP A 564 -10.29 -29.30 1.86
C ASP A 564 -9.27 -28.47 1.07
N PHE A 565 -8.24 -27.98 1.75
CA PHE A 565 -7.10 -27.32 1.11
C PHE A 565 -6.12 -28.37 0.57
N THR A 566 -5.82 -28.29 -0.73
CA THR A 566 -4.95 -29.22 -1.44
C THR A 566 -3.94 -28.51 -2.36
N ALA A 567 -3.00 -29.28 -2.90
CA ALA A 567 -2.06 -28.80 -3.91
C ALA A 567 -2.75 -28.33 -5.21
N GLU A 568 -3.93 -28.86 -5.56
CA GLU A 568 -4.68 -28.39 -6.73
C GLU A 568 -5.17 -26.95 -6.57
N ASP A 569 -5.51 -26.53 -5.35
CA ASP A 569 -5.95 -25.14 -5.05
C ASP A 569 -4.82 -24.14 -5.24
N VAL A 570 -3.60 -24.54 -4.87
CA VAL A 570 -2.39 -23.74 -5.13
C VAL A 570 -2.20 -23.59 -6.64
N VAL A 571 -2.24 -24.68 -7.40
CA VAL A 571 -2.07 -24.62 -8.86
C VAL A 571 -3.19 -23.80 -9.51
N ALA A 572 -4.45 -23.95 -9.05
CA ALA A 572 -5.60 -23.20 -9.57
C ALA A 572 -5.46 -21.69 -9.30
N THR A 573 -4.99 -21.31 -8.10
CA THR A 573 -4.73 -19.91 -7.73
C THR A 573 -3.62 -19.32 -8.59
N PHE A 574 -2.50 -20.03 -8.77
CA PHE A 574 -1.42 -19.55 -9.64
C PHE A 574 -1.84 -19.53 -11.12
N ASN A 575 -2.69 -20.46 -11.58
CA ASN A 575 -3.27 -20.41 -12.92
C ASN A 575 -4.18 -19.17 -13.08
N MET A 576 -5.01 -18.89 -12.07
CA MET A 576 -5.82 -17.68 -12.05
C MET A 576 -4.96 -16.42 -12.16
N GLY A 577 -3.85 -16.31 -11.43
CA GLY A 577 -3.02 -15.10 -11.46
C GLY A 577 -2.06 -15.01 -12.65
N LEU A 578 -1.55 -16.13 -13.18
CA LEU A 578 -0.49 -16.13 -14.20
C LEU A 578 -0.95 -16.40 -15.63
N ASN A 579 -2.14 -16.96 -15.84
CA ASN A 579 -2.58 -17.39 -17.16
C ASN A 579 -3.71 -16.50 -17.70
N PRO A 580 -3.41 -15.49 -18.55
CA PRO A 580 -4.42 -14.65 -19.19
C PRO A 580 -5.46 -15.39 -20.04
N GLY A 581 -5.20 -16.65 -20.42
CA GLY A 581 -6.12 -17.49 -21.16
C GLY A 581 -7.04 -18.34 -20.28
N SER A 582 -6.85 -18.31 -18.96
CA SER A 582 -7.71 -19.02 -18.02
C SER A 582 -9.07 -18.34 -17.91
N PRO A 583 -10.19 -19.09 -17.94
CA PRO A 583 -11.52 -18.54 -17.62
C PRO A 583 -11.60 -17.94 -16.22
N THR A 584 -10.69 -18.31 -15.31
CA THR A 584 -10.65 -17.79 -13.94
C THR A 584 -9.77 -16.56 -13.78
N HIS A 585 -8.98 -16.16 -14.79
CA HIS A 585 -8.11 -14.97 -14.77
C HIS A 585 -8.95 -13.69 -14.88
N VAL A 586 -9.76 -13.48 -13.86
CA VAL A 586 -10.74 -12.40 -13.75
C VAL A 586 -10.61 -11.78 -12.36
N GLY A 587 -10.13 -10.55 -12.31
CA GLY A 587 -9.87 -9.79 -11.09
C GLY A 587 -10.85 -8.63 -10.91
N ASN A 588 -10.47 -7.68 -10.07
CA ASN A 588 -11.19 -6.41 -9.91
C ASN A 588 -10.83 -5.44 -11.05
N THR A 589 -9.53 -5.25 -11.28
CA THR A 589 -8.97 -4.40 -12.33
C THR A 589 -8.55 -5.21 -13.56
N ASN A 590 -8.26 -6.51 -13.37
CA ASN A 590 -7.61 -7.40 -14.34
C ASN A 590 -6.22 -6.93 -14.76
N ILE A 591 -5.57 -6.09 -13.97
CA ILE A 591 -4.19 -5.65 -14.23
C ILE A 591 -3.22 -6.75 -13.77
N TRP A 592 -3.56 -7.48 -12.69
CA TRP A 592 -2.74 -8.55 -12.13
C TRP A 592 -1.32 -8.10 -11.82
N GLU A 593 -1.20 -6.87 -11.31
CA GLU A 593 0.03 -6.11 -11.29
C GLU A 593 1.18 -6.88 -10.63
N TYR A 594 0.97 -7.41 -9.43
CA TYR A 594 2.01 -8.17 -8.73
C TYR A 594 2.29 -9.54 -9.35
N TYR A 595 1.31 -10.20 -9.98
CA TYR A 595 1.57 -11.43 -10.71
C TYR A 595 2.43 -11.17 -11.96
N ASP A 596 2.11 -10.14 -12.74
CA ASP A 596 2.91 -9.75 -13.91
C ASP A 596 4.29 -9.28 -13.49
N TYR A 597 4.37 -8.41 -12.50
CA TYR A 597 5.62 -7.86 -12.03
C TYR A 597 6.56 -8.93 -11.43
N LEU A 598 6.07 -9.74 -10.49
CA LEU A 598 6.93 -10.66 -9.73
C LEU A 598 7.21 -11.96 -10.47
N TRP A 599 6.30 -12.40 -11.34
CA TRP A 599 6.38 -13.70 -12.00
C TRP A 599 6.34 -13.63 -13.53
N GLY A 600 5.79 -12.57 -14.11
CA GLY A 600 5.53 -12.45 -15.55
C GLY A 600 4.35 -13.30 -15.98
N LEU A 601 3.30 -12.66 -16.50
CA LEU A 601 2.13 -13.38 -17.01
C LEU A 601 2.51 -14.28 -18.21
N MET A 602 1.84 -15.41 -18.36
CA MET A 602 2.13 -16.45 -19.35
C MET A 602 1.48 -16.15 -20.72
N TRP A 603 1.93 -15.09 -21.39
CA TRP A 603 1.49 -14.70 -22.74
C TRP A 603 2.67 -14.34 -23.64
N LYS A 604 2.46 -14.34 -24.96
CA LYS A 604 3.42 -13.87 -25.99
C LYS A 604 2.72 -12.99 -27.03
#